data_AF-A0A284QXJ8-F1
#
_entry.id   AF-A0A284QXJ8-F1
#
_cell.length_a   1.000
_cell.length_b   1.000
_cell.length_c   1.000
_cell.angle_alpha   90.00
_cell.angle_beta   90.00
_cell.angle_gamma   90.00
#
_symmetry.space_group_name_H-M   'P 1'
#
loop_
_entity.id
_entity.type
_entity.pdbx_description
1 polymer ?
#
loop_
_entity_poly.entity_id
_entity_poly.type
_entity_poly.pdbx_seq_one_letter_code
_entity_poly.pdbx_strand_id
1 'polypeptide(L)'
;MARPTHFLSIPLDQTHPALVADLHAALTASGPGFNLPTPDSTLIAGPQHVHLTLVMNLTPESLSTVLDLFHRPQTLLPLTDVPTTITPDTLDVLKR
;
A
#
# COMPACT_ATOMS: atom_id res chain seq x y z
N MET A 1 3.68 22.10 -7.04
CA MET A 1 2.47 21.25 -6.95
C MET A 1 2.12 21.08 -5.48
N ALA A 2 0.82 21.03 -5.12
CA ALA A 2 0.41 20.79 -3.74
C ALA A 2 0.74 19.35 -3.33
N ARG A 3 1.22 19.14 -2.10
CA ARG A 3 1.54 17.81 -1.56
C ARG A 3 0.24 17.08 -1.22
N PRO A 4 -0.01 15.87 -1.75
CA PRO A 4 -1.17 15.07 -1.35
C PRO A 4 -1.12 14.77 0.15
N THR A 5 -2.23 15.01 0.85
CA THR A 5 -2.37 14.75 2.29
C THR A 5 -3.24 13.54 2.59
N HIS A 6 -4.06 13.11 1.63
CA HIS A 6 -4.94 11.95 1.73
C HIS A 6 -4.72 11.04 0.53
N PHE A 7 -4.91 9.74 0.72
CA PHE A 7 -4.77 8.73 -0.32
C PHE A 7 -5.73 7.57 -0.04
N LEU A 8 -6.05 6.81 -1.09
CA LEU A 8 -6.75 5.55 -0.94
C LEU A 8 -5.75 4.42 -0.68
N SER A 9 -6.03 3.57 0.30
CA SER A 9 -5.20 2.40 0.61
C SER A 9 -5.96 1.10 0.42
N ILE A 10 -5.26 0.07 -0.07
CA ILE A 10 -5.68 -1.34 0.00
C ILE A 10 -4.73 -2.03 1.00
N PRO A 11 -5.20 -2.45 2.17
CA PRO A 11 -4.37 -3.08 3.19
C PRO A 11 -3.88 -4.46 2.71
N LEU A 12 -2.55 -4.65 2.67
CA LEU A 12 -1.95 -5.89 2.18
C LEU A 12 -1.82 -6.94 3.27
N ASP A 13 -1.76 -6.54 4.54
CA ASP A 13 -1.80 -7.45 5.68
C ASP A 13 -3.12 -8.24 5.76
N GLN A 14 -4.21 -7.68 5.22
CA GLN A 14 -5.52 -8.35 5.17
C GLN A 14 -5.71 -9.22 3.92
N THR A 15 -5.18 -8.77 2.77
CA THR A 15 -5.35 -9.48 1.49
C THR A 15 -4.28 -10.54 1.25
N HIS A 16 -3.05 -10.31 1.74
CA HIS A 16 -1.87 -11.16 1.54
C HIS A 16 -1.01 -11.26 2.82
N PRO A 17 -1.57 -11.73 3.96
CA PRO A 17 -0.89 -11.72 5.26
C PRO A 17 0.45 -12.47 5.26
N ALA A 18 0.51 -13.64 4.60
CA ALA A 18 1.72 -14.45 4.53
C ALA A 18 2.84 -13.73 3.77
N LEU A 19 2.52 -13.11 2.63
CA LEU A 19 3.49 -12.35 1.84
C LEU A 19 4.05 -11.17 2.63
N VAL A 20 3.20 -10.43 3.35
CA VAL A 20 3.65 -9.31 4.18
C VAL A 20 4.55 -9.79 5.33
N ALA A 21 4.19 -10.91 5.98
CA ALA A 21 5.00 -11.49 7.03
C ALA A 21 6.38 -11.98 6.52
N ASP A 22 6.39 -12.68 5.38
CA ASP A 22 7.61 -13.20 4.76
C ASP A 22 8.52 -12.08 4.28
N LEU A 23 7.95 -11.04 3.65
CA LEU A 23 8.71 -9.85 3.25
C LEU A 23 9.31 -9.13 4.46
N HIS A 24 8.51 -8.94 5.52
CA HIS A 24 8.98 -8.28 6.74
C HIS A 24 10.09 -9.10 7.43
N ALA A 25 9.94 -10.42 7.48
CA ALA A 25 10.95 -11.33 8.00
C ALA A 25 12.23 -11.32 7.14
N ALA A 26 12.11 -11.35 5.81
CA ALA A 26 13.23 -11.29 4.88
C ALA A 26 14.01 -9.97 4.98
N LEU A 27 13.31 -8.83 5.05
CA LEU A 27 13.94 -7.52 5.23
C LEU A 27 14.65 -7.43 6.58
N THR A 28 14.03 -7.95 7.65
CA THR A 28 14.64 -7.99 8.99
C THR A 28 15.86 -8.92 9.05
N ALA A 29 15.80 -10.07 8.37
CA ALA A 29 16.89 -11.05 8.33
C ALA A 29 18.05 -10.66 7.39
N SER A 30 17.80 -9.75 6.43
CA SER A 30 18.79 -9.38 5.40
C SER A 30 20.05 -8.68 5.92
N GLY A 31 20.08 -8.28 7.20
CA GLY A 31 21.27 -7.75 7.87
C GLY A 31 21.83 -6.47 7.21
N PRO A 32 22.96 -5.95 7.70
CA PRO A 32 23.51 -4.66 7.27
C PRO A 32 23.95 -4.60 5.79
N GLY A 33 23.94 -5.74 5.07
CA GLY A 33 24.34 -5.83 3.66
C GLY A 33 23.36 -5.17 2.69
N PHE A 34 22.11 -4.94 3.09
CA PHE A 34 21.10 -4.28 2.26
C PHE A 34 21.04 -2.74 2.43
N ASN A 35 21.92 -2.13 3.25
CA ASN A 35 21.69 -0.77 3.76
C ASN A 35 20.29 -0.59 4.40
N LEU A 36 19.66 -1.70 4.81
CA LEU A 36 18.47 -1.65 5.64
C LEU A 36 18.94 -1.39 7.07
N PRO A 37 18.49 -0.31 7.69
CA PRO A 37 18.86 -0.01 9.07
C PRO A 37 18.39 -1.11 10.00
N THR A 38 19.06 -1.22 11.15
CA THR A 38 18.87 -2.19 12.23
C THR A 38 17.39 -2.53 12.53
N PRO A 39 17.09 -3.71 13.09
CA PRO A 39 15.72 -4.16 13.40
C PRO A 39 14.82 -3.15 14.15
N ASP A 40 15.41 -2.24 14.92
CA ASP A 40 14.71 -1.13 15.61
C ASP A 40 14.44 0.10 14.71
N SER A 41 14.63 -0.03 13.39
CA SER A 41 14.56 1.12 12.51
C SER A 41 13.14 1.43 12.08
N THR A 42 12.79 2.70 12.24
CA THR A 42 11.59 3.32 11.68
C THR A 42 11.56 3.34 10.14
N LEU A 43 12.62 2.90 9.46
CA LEU A 43 12.64 2.85 7.99
C LEU A 43 11.96 1.61 7.40
N ILE A 44 11.70 0.56 8.20
CA ILE A 44 10.88 -0.57 7.78
C ILE A 44 9.45 -0.32 8.26
N ALA A 45 8.50 -0.26 7.32
CA ALA A 45 7.09 -0.19 7.68
C ALA A 45 6.69 -1.45 8.45
N GLY A 46 6.02 -1.26 9.59
CA GLY A 46 5.41 -2.38 10.30
C GLY A 46 4.41 -3.12 9.39
N PRO A 47 4.17 -4.42 9.59
CA PRO A 47 3.29 -5.22 8.73
C PRO A 47 1.92 -4.59 8.48
N GLN A 48 1.34 -3.97 9.52
CA GLN A 48 0.04 -3.29 9.51
C GLN A 48 0.00 -2.01 8.66
N HIS A 49 1.17 -1.49 8.30
CA HIS A 49 1.32 -0.28 7.49
C HIS A 49 1.63 -0.58 6.02
N VAL A 50 1.75 -1.86 5.65
CA VAL A 50 2.00 -2.27 4.25
C VAL A 50 0.67 -2.25 3.49
N HIS A 51 0.58 -1.38 2.49
CA HIS A 51 -0.63 -1.18 1.71
C HIS A 51 -0.28 -0.76 0.28
N LEU A 52 -1.21 -0.99 -0.65
CA LEU A 52 -1.14 -0.38 -1.98
C LEU A 52 -1.80 0.99 -1.92
N THR A 53 -1.06 2.03 -2.32
CA THR A 53 -1.58 3.39 -2.41
C THR A 53 -2.16 3.64 -3.80
N LEU A 54 -3.47 3.89 -3.88
CA LEU A 54 -4.08 4.48 -5.09
C LEU A 54 -3.99 5.99 -4.97
N VAL A 55 -3.14 6.60 -5.80
CA VAL A 55 -2.94 8.05 -5.81
C VAL A 55 -4.15 8.72 -6.45
N MET A 56 -4.95 9.37 -5.63
CA MET A 56 -5.94 10.36 -6.06
C MET A 56 -5.54 11.70 -5.45
N ASN A 57 -5.70 12.79 -6.21
CA ASN A 57 -5.45 14.15 -5.70
C ASN A 57 -6.60 14.56 -4.78
N LEU A 58 -6.62 13.99 -3.58
CA LEU A 58 -7.65 14.21 -2.58
C LEU A 58 -7.31 15.45 -1.76
N THR A 59 -8.03 16.54 -2.03
CA THR A 59 -8.04 17.70 -1.13
C THR A 59 -9.04 17.44 0.01
N PRO A 60 -8.86 18.02 1.21
CA PRO A 60 -9.80 17.87 2.31
C PRO A 60 -11.26 18.19 1.93
N GLU A 61 -11.44 19.19 1.06
CA GLU A 61 -12.74 19.64 0.57
C GLU A 61 -13.40 18.60 -0.36
N SER A 62 -12.58 17.83 -1.10
CA SER A 62 -13.05 16.78 -2.02
C SER A 62 -13.31 15.43 -1.34
N LEU A 63 -12.90 15.28 -0.08
CA LEU A 63 -12.96 14.00 0.64
C LEU A 63 -14.39 13.47 0.78
N SER A 64 -15.36 14.34 1.06
CA SER A 64 -16.77 13.95 1.16
C SER A 64 -17.31 13.40 -0.17
N THR A 65 -17.03 14.08 -1.29
CA THR A 65 -17.40 13.63 -2.63
C THR A 65 -16.75 12.30 -2.99
N VAL A 66 -15.50 12.11 -2.58
CA VAL A 66 -14.75 10.88 -2.83
C VAL A 66 -15.30 9.72 -1.99
N LEU A 67 -15.65 9.94 -0.72
CA LEU A 67 -16.34 8.93 0.09
C LEU A 67 -17.69 8.54 -0.51
N ASP A 68 -18.48 9.51 -0.98
CA ASP A 68 -19.74 9.26 -1.68
C ASP A 68 -19.53 8.44 -2.97
N LEU A 69 -18.44 8.68 -3.70
CA LEU A 69 -18.05 7.88 -4.86
C LEU A 69 -17.64 6.45 -4.46
N PHE A 70 -16.97 6.25 -3.32
CA PHE A 70 -16.67 4.92 -2.79
C PHE A 70 -17.89 4.15 -2.33
N HIS A 71 -18.93 4.83 -1.85
CA HIS A 71 -20.23 4.22 -1.57
C HIS A 71 -21.00 3.82 -2.86
N ARG A 72 -20.52 4.24 -4.04
CA ARG A 72 -21.03 3.84 -5.36
C ARG A 72 -19.96 3.13 -6.21
N PRO A 73 -19.38 2.02 -5.73
CA PRO A 73 -18.24 1.36 -6.38
C PRO A 73 -18.57 0.90 -7.81
N GLN A 74 -19.84 0.59 -8.08
CA GLN A 74 -20.34 0.23 -9.41
C GLN A 74 -20.14 1.32 -10.48
N THR A 75 -19.93 2.59 -10.08
CA THR A 75 -19.68 3.70 -11.02
C THR A 75 -18.21 3.98 -11.29
N LEU A 76 -17.28 3.47 -10.46
CA LEU A 76 -15.85 3.77 -10.55
C LEU A 76 -15.01 2.64 -11.15
N LEU A 77 -15.44 1.40 -10.98
CA LEU A 77 -14.80 0.24 -11.57
C LEU A 77 -15.89 -0.54 -12.30
N PRO A 78 -15.71 -0.89 -13.59
CA PRO A 78 -16.49 -1.98 -14.14
C PRO A 78 -16.12 -3.19 -13.29
N LEU A 79 -16.96 -3.51 -12.30
CA LEU A 79 -16.86 -4.74 -11.53
C LEU A 79 -17.04 -5.87 -12.54
N THR A 80 -15.94 -6.34 -13.10
CA THR A 80 -15.87 -7.68 -13.63
C THR A 80 -16.15 -8.59 -12.45
N ASP A 81 -17.15 -9.47 -12.55
CA ASP A 81 -17.52 -10.45 -11.51
C ASP A 81 -16.36 -11.39 -11.08
N VAL A 82 -15.23 -11.29 -11.76
CA VAL A 82 -14.00 -12.04 -11.45
C VAL A 82 -13.19 -11.24 -10.43
N PRO A 83 -12.94 -11.79 -9.23
CA PRO A 83 -12.01 -11.20 -8.27
C PRO A 83 -10.65 -10.98 -8.93
N THR A 84 -10.16 -9.74 -8.94
CA THR A 84 -8.81 -9.46 -9.43
C THR A 84 -7.83 -9.85 -8.34
N THR A 85 -7.10 -10.95 -8.54
CA THR A 85 -5.99 -11.34 -7.67
C THR A 85 -4.77 -10.50 -8.01
N ILE A 86 -4.25 -9.78 -7.03
CA ILE A 86 -2.99 -9.03 -7.15
C ILE A 86 -1.88 -9.97 -6.67
N THR A 87 -0.90 -10.28 -7.52
CA THR A 87 0.23 -11.12 -7.15
C THR A 87 1.51 -10.28 -7.21
N PRO A 88 2.03 -9.81 -6.05
CA PRO A 88 3.33 -9.16 -6.00
C PRO A 88 4.43 -10.21 -6.20
N ASP A 89 5.19 -10.11 -7.29
CA ASP A 89 6.22 -11.07 -7.68
C ASP A 89 7.64 -10.46 -7.78
N THR A 90 7.73 -9.13 -7.74
CA THR A 90 8.97 -8.38 -7.97
C THR A 90 9.28 -7.47 -6.78
N LEU A 91 10.55 -7.42 -6.38
CA LEU A 91 11.07 -6.49 -5.37
C LEU A 91 12.09 -5.56 -6.02
N ASP A 92 11.88 -4.25 -5.90
CA ASP A 92 12.74 -3.23 -6.49
C ASP A 92 12.89 -2.02 -5.54
N VAL A 93 13.93 -1.20 -5.76
CA VAL A 93 14.24 0.00 -4.98
C VAL A 93 13.98 1.24 -5.83
N LEU A 94 12.97 2.02 -5.45
CA LEU A 94 12.69 3.30 -6.09
C LEU A 94 13.81 4.31 -5.79
N LYS A 95 14.59 4.68 -6.80
CA LYS A 95 15.56 5.78 -6.69
C LYS A 95 14.83 7.12 -6.83
N ARG A 96 15.12 8.05 -5.91
CA ARG A 96 14.67 9.44 -6.01
C ARG A 96 15.42 10.21 -7.08
#